data_AF-A0A353C5Z0-F1
#
_entry.id   AF-A0A353C5Z0-F1
#
_cell.length_a   1.000
_cell.length_b   1.000
_cell.length_c   1.000
_cell.angle_alpha   90.00
_cell.angle_beta   90.00
_cell.angle_gamma   90.00
#
_symmetry.space_group_name_H-M   'P 1'
#
loop_
_entity.id
_entity.type
_entity.pdbx_description
1 polymer ?
#
loop_
_entity_poly.entity_id
_entity_poly.type
_entity_poly.pdbx_seq_one_letter_code
_entity_poly.pdbx_strand_id
1 'polypeptide(L)' 'NKVKGVRAAVAWNPEIARLAREHNNANVLALPARFTTEEEAAEIVTAWFEAEFEGGRHKRRVEKIKDIEHSSGQNAKA' A
#
# COMPACT_ATOMS: atom_id res chain seq x y z
N ASN A 1 6.91 0.92 -5.02
CA ASN A 1 6.40 -0.06 -6.01
C ASN A 1 7.43 -0.45 -7.08
N LYS A 2 8.75 -0.23 -6.89
CA LYS A 2 9.77 -0.68 -7.85
C LYS A 2 10.43 -2.01 -7.44
N VAL A 3 10.38 -2.33 -6.14
CA VAL A 3 10.75 -3.63 -5.60
C VAL A 3 9.55 -4.57 -5.74
N LYS A 4 9.78 -5.74 -6.34
CA LYS A 4 8.74 -6.76 -6.55
C LYS A 4 8.08 -7.15 -5.23
N GLY A 5 6.75 -7.20 -5.21
CA GLY A 5 5.97 -7.54 -4.02
C GLY A 5 5.75 -6.38 -3.03
N VAL A 6 6.44 -5.24 -3.21
CA VAL A 6 6.23 -4.04 -2.39
C VAL A 6 5.09 -3.21 -2.96
N ARG A 7 4.05 -3.03 -2.14
CA ARG A 7 2.93 -2.12 -2.36
C ARG A 7 3.00 -1.02 -1.31
N ALA A 8 3.69 0.05 -1.69
CA ALA A 8 3.82 1.25 -0.86
C ALA A 8 2.66 2.19 -1.13
N ALA A 9 2.04 2.68 -0.06
CA ALA A 9 0.99 3.70 -0.10
C ALA A 9 1.43 4.93 0.67
N VAL A 10 1.20 6.11 0.10
CA VAL A 10 1.30 7.37 0.84
C VAL A 10 -0.06 7.63 1.49
N ALA A 11 -0.06 7.97 2.78
CA ALA A 11 -1.26 8.35 3.51
C ALA A 11 -1.01 9.63 4.32
N TRP A 12 -2.01 10.49 4.37
CA TRP A 12 -1.97 11.78 5.07
C TRP A 12 -3.16 11.94 6.03
N ASN A 13 -3.97 10.89 6.21
CA ASN A 13 -5.01 10.80 7.23
C ASN A 13 -5.34 9.31 7.53
N PRO A 14 -6.00 9.01 8.67
CA PRO A 14 -6.28 7.63 9.09
C PRO A 14 -7.14 6.83 8.09
N GLU A 15 -8.12 7.46 7.44
CA GLU A 15 -8.99 6.80 6.47
C GLU A 15 -8.18 6.27 5.27
N ILE A 16 -7.30 7.09 4.69
CA ILE A 16 -6.45 6.67 3.57
C ILE A 16 -5.49 5.54 4.00
N ALA A 17 -4.97 5.58 5.23
CA ALA A 17 -4.13 4.52 5.77
C ALA A 17 -4.90 3.19 5.86
N ARG A 18 -6.10 3.22 6.45
CA ARG A 18 -6.99 2.06 6.56
C ARG A 18 -7.33 1.48 5.19
N LEU A 19 -7.77 2.32 4.26
CA LEU A 19 -8.13 1.92 2.90
C LEU A 19 -6.92 1.37 2.12
N ALA A 20 -5.73 1.93 2.30
CA ALA A 20 -4.52 1.40 1.67
C ALA A 20 -4.24 -0.05 2.10
N ARG A 21 -4.49 -0.38 3.36
CA ARG A 21 -4.37 -1.74 3.88
C ARG A 21 -5.51 -2.63 3.40
N GLU A 22 -6.76 -2.21 3.58
CA GLU A 22 -7.98 -2.96 3.23
C GLU A 22 -8.12 -3.25 1.74
N HIS A 23 -7.86 -2.26 0.89
CA HIS A 23 -8.14 -2.35 -0.54
C HIS A 23 -6.93 -2.73 -1.39
N ASN A 24 -5.72 -2.42 -0.94
CA ASN A 24 -4.50 -2.62 -1.73
C ASN A 24 -3.56 -3.62 -1.09
N ASN A 25 -3.88 -4.12 0.11
CA ASN A 25 -2.96 -4.92 0.91
C ASN A 25 -1.59 -4.24 0.98
N ALA A 26 -1.56 -2.93 1.18
CA ALA A 26 -0.30 -2.19 1.27
C ALA A 26 0.54 -2.77 2.41
N ASN A 27 1.82 -3.00 2.13
CA ASN A 27 2.79 -3.57 3.08
C ASN A 27 3.92 -2.59 3.42
N VAL A 28 3.87 -1.39 2.83
CA VAL A 28 4.71 -0.25 3.18
C VAL A 28 3.82 0.98 3.26
N LEU A 29 3.96 1.74 4.34
CA LEU A 29 3.28 3.01 4.55
C LEU A 29 4.31 4.14 4.45
N ALA A 30 3.99 5.19 3.71
CA ALA A 30 4.81 6.39 3.59
C ALA A 30 4.02 7.60 4.12
N LEU A 31 4.67 8.40 4.96
CA LEU A 31 4.09 9.58 5.59
C LEU A 31 4.75 10.86 5.06
N PRO A 32 3.98 11.89 4.67
CA PRO A 32 4.54 13.14 4.19
C PRO A 32 4.95 14.04 5.37
N ALA A 33 6.14 13.81 5.94
CA ALA A 33 6.61 14.42 7.19
C ALA A 33 6.50 15.96 7.32
N ARG A 34 6.52 16.71 6.20
CA ARG A 34 6.34 18.18 6.22
C ARG A 34 4.88 18.64 6.39
N PHE A 35 3.92 17.71 6.25
CA PHE A 35 2.48 17.98 6.17
C PHE A 35 1.69 17.12 7.17
N THR A 36 2.37 16.50 8.13
CA THR A 36 1.76 15.58 9.10
C THR A 36 2.42 15.82 10.44
N THR A 37 1.61 16.21 11.43
CA THR A 37 2.06 16.32 12.82
C THR A 37 2.34 14.93 13.40
N GLU A 38 3.07 14.84 14.52
CA GLU A 38 3.34 13.55 15.16
C GLU A 38 2.07 12.86 15.66
N GLU A 39 1.08 13.64 16.14
CA GLU A 39 -0.22 13.11 16.58
C GLU A 39 -0.99 12.50 15.40
N GLU A 40 -1.14 13.24 14.29
CA GLU A 40 -1.76 12.71 13.07
C GLU A 40 -1.00 11.49 12.54
N ALA A 41 0.34 11.50 12.59
CA ALA A 41 1.16 10.37 12.16
C ALA A 41 0.86 9.12 13.00
N ALA A 42 0.69 9.25 14.31
CA ALA A 42 0.34 8.15 15.20
C ALA A 42 -1.04 7.56 14.86
N GLU A 43 -2.03 8.41 14.60
CA GLU A 43 -3.37 7.96 14.18
C GLU A 43 -3.33 7.25 12.81
N ILE A 44 -2.59 7.79 11.85
CA ILE A 44 -2.42 7.20 10.50
C ILE A 44 -1.78 5.81 10.62
N VAL A 45 -0.69 5.69 11.38
CA VAL A 45 0.02 4.42 11.57
C VAL A 45 -0.86 3.40 12.28
N THR A 46 -1.60 3.81 13.31
CA THR A 46 -2.52 2.95 14.06
C THR A 46 -3.60 2.38 13.14
N ALA A 47 -4.29 3.25 12.40
CA ALA A 47 -5.35 2.83 11.47
C ALA A 47 -4.85 1.87 10.37
N TRP A 48 -3.58 2.01 9.93
CA TRP A 48 -2.98 1.08 8.96
C TRP A 48 -2.66 -0.29 9.56
N PHE A 49 -2.19 -0.35 10.80
CA PHE A 49 -1.88 -1.61 11.48
C PHE A 49 -3.13 -2.38 11.92
N GLU A 50 -4.18 -1.69 12.36
CA GLU A 50 -5.45 -2.30 12.80
C GLU A 50 -6.28 -2.82 11.61
N ALA A 51 -6.07 -2.26 10.42
CA ALA A 51 -6.77 -2.67 9.22
C ALA A 51 -6.35 -4.07 8.72
N GLU A 52 -7.35 -4.86 8.34
CA GLU A 52 -7.15 -6.17 7.70
C GLU A 52 -7.47 -6.10 6.21
N PHE A 53 -6.77 -6.90 5.41
CA PHE A 53 -7.01 -6.92 3.97
C PHE A 53 -8.36 -7.60 3.65
N GLU A 54 -9.28 -6.87 3.02
CA GLU A 54 -10.67 -7.34 2.78
C GLU A 54 -10.76 -8.47 1.74
N GLY A 55 -9.75 -8.63 0.88
CA GLY A 55 -9.79 -9.64 -0.17
C GLY A 55 -10.85 -9.36 -1.24
N GLY A 56 -11.67 -10.36 -1.60
CA GLY A 56 -12.76 -10.20 -2.58
C GLY A 56 -12.37 -9.49 -3.88
N ARG A 57 -13.05 -8.38 -4.20
CA ARG A 57 -12.76 -7.56 -5.40
C ARG A 57 -11.37 -6.92 -5.36
N HIS A 58 -10.83 -6.66 -4.18
CA HIS A 58 -9.52 -6.06 -3.95
C HIS A 58 -8.39 -7.04 -4.25
N LYS A 59 -8.56 -8.32 -3.87
CA LYS A 59 -7.61 -9.39 -4.21
C LYS A 59 -7.40 -9.50 -5.72
N ARG A 60 -8.48 -9.43 -6.51
CA ARG A 60 -8.37 -9.46 -7.99
C ARG A 60 -7.50 -8.34 -8.54
N ARG A 61 -7.52 -7.15 -7.93
CA ARG A 61 -6.68 -6.00 -8.36
C ARG A 61 -5.22 -6.18 -7.91
N VAL A 62 -5.01 -6.71 -6.71
CA VAL A 62 -3.66 -7.03 -6.21
C VAL A 62 -2.98 -8.09 -7.07
N GLU A 63 -3.69 -9.13 -7.51
CA GLU A 63 -3.12 -10.14 -8.42
C GLU A 63 -2.71 -9.53 -9.77
N LYS A 64 -3.51 -8.63 -10.35
CA LYS A 64 -3.11 -7.92 -11.58
C LYS A 64 -1.81 -7.12 -11.41
N ILE A 65 -1.59 -6.50 -10.25
CA ILE A 65 -0.33 -5.80 -9.96
C ILE A 65 0.83 -6.80 -9.95
N LYS A 66 0.66 -7.95 -9.29
CA LYS A 66 1.67 -9.01 -9.30
C LYS A 66 1.97 -9.48 -10.73
N ASP A 67 0.96 -9.66 -11.57
CA ASP A 67 1.16 -10.08 -12.97
C ASP A 67 2.03 -9.07 -13.74
N ILE A 68 1.78 -7.76 -13.55
CA ILE A 68 2.59 -6.68 -14.15
C ILE A 68 4.05 -6.73 -13.66
N GLU A 69 4.28 -7.01 -12.37
CA GLU A 69 5.63 -7.15 -11.83
C GLU A 69 6.39 -8.34 -12.45
N HIS A 70 5.70 -9.42 -12.80
CA HIS A 70 6.30 -10.59 -13.44
C HIS A 70 6.59 -10.37 -14.93
N SER A 71 5.69 -9.73 -15.66
CA SER A 71 5.87 -9.44 -17.10
C SER A 71 6.98 -8.39 -17.33
N SER A 72 7.07 -7.38 -16.47
CA SER A 72 8.08 -6.32 -16.59
C SER A 72 9.51 -6.82 -16.30
N GLY A 73 9.66 -7.87 -15.49
CA GLY A 73 10.97 -8.47 -15.18
C GLY A 73 11.54 -9.36 -16.30
N GLN A 74 10.70 -9.81 -17.24
CA GLN A 74 11.15 -10.60 -18.40
C GLN A 74 11.66 -9.70 -19.53
N ASN A 75 11.06 -8.52 -19.73
CA ASN A 75 11.50 -7.55 -20.74
C ASN A 75 12.85 -6.88 -20.43
N ALA A 76 13.32 -6.93 -19.19
CA ALA A 76 14.64 -6.41 -18.80
C ALA A 76 15.79 -7.42 -18.99
N LYS A 77 15.48 -8.66 -19.41
CA LYS A 77 16.45 -9.73 -19.67
C LYS A 77 16.56 -10.11 -21.16
N ALA A 78 15.92 -9.35 -22.04
CA ALA A 78 15.98 -9.50 -23.49
C ALA A 78 16.85 -8.39 -24.10
#